data_AF-A0AAN7SYC9-F1
#
_entry.id   AF-A0AAN7SYC9-F1
#
_cell.length_a   1.000
_cell.length_b   1.000
_cell.length_c   1.000
_cell.angle_alpha   90.00
_cell.angle_beta   90.00
_cell.angle_gamma   90.00
#
_symmetry.space_group_name_H-M   'P 1'
#
loop_
_entity.id
_entity.type
_entity.pdbx_description
1 polymer ?
#
loop_
_entity_poly.entity_id
_entity_poly.type
_entity_poly.pdbx_seq_one_letter_code
_entity_poly.pdbx_strand_id
1 'polypeptide(L)'
;MLDDVKSRIRPDEVVPLSSTRRAVPIHPIVHEVKLPTAAGDVLTTVGSEGLGLRVQNGSVSLTTTLNPITLKPFTIEELRSYHLEALVRQYSTSEAAEKAREDTARDLRKMLDDNERKSKEIERDMDEKEKTREIERKVYARKLGKEG
;
A
#
# COMPACT_ATOMS: atom_id res chain seq x y z
N MET A 1 24.01 45.40 6.86
CA MET A 1 23.84 44.18 7.69
C MET A 1 23.85 42.87 6.85
N LEU A 2 24.47 42.86 5.67
CA LEU A 2 24.61 41.63 4.85
C LEU A 2 26.08 41.26 4.57
N ASP A 3 27.03 42.08 5.03
CA ASP A 3 28.46 41.92 4.73
C ASP A 3 29.19 40.97 5.69
N ASP A 4 28.59 40.64 6.84
CA ASP A 4 29.22 39.83 7.89
C ASP A 4 29.14 38.31 7.68
N VAL A 5 28.39 37.82 6.69
CA VAL A 5 28.28 36.37 6.44
C VAL A 5 29.45 35.86 5.58
N LYS A 6 30.05 36.71 4.73
CA LYS A 6 31.12 36.31 3.81
C LYS A 6 32.49 36.15 4.48
N SER A 7 32.70 36.70 5.67
CA SER A 7 33.99 36.65 6.39
C SER A 7 34.17 35.38 7.25
N ARG A 8 33.14 34.55 7.40
CA ARG A 8 33.19 33.35 8.27
C ARG A 8 33.74 32.09 7.61
N ILE A 9 33.83 32.06 6.29
CA ILE A 9 34.32 30.90 5.53
C ILE A 9 35.78 31.18 5.17
N ARG A 10 36.72 30.46 5.79
CA ARG A 10 38.13 30.56 5.41
C ARG A 10 38.28 29.96 4.01
N PRO A 11 38.96 30.63 3.06
CA PRO A 11 39.12 30.10 1.71
C PRO A 11 39.84 28.74 1.68
N ASP A 12 40.64 28.45 2.70
CA ASP A 12 41.36 27.18 2.86
C ASP A 12 40.46 26.01 3.35
N GLU A 13 39.22 26.30 3.74
CA GLU A 13 38.24 25.31 4.24
C GLU A 13 37.26 24.88 3.14
N VAL A 14 37.19 25.61 2.03
CA VAL A 14 36.33 25.29 0.89
C VAL A 14 36.96 24.17 0.08
N VAL A 15 36.54 22.94 0.33
CA VAL A 15 36.99 21.77 -0.42
C VAL A 15 36.59 21.92 -1.91
N PRO A 16 37.55 22.07 -2.85
CA PRO A 16 37.25 22.28 -4.26
C PRO A 16 36.44 21.13 -4.86
N LEU A 17 35.67 21.41 -5.92
CA LEU A 17 34.90 20.38 -6.63
C LEU A 17 35.80 19.30 -7.28
N SER A 18 37.06 19.63 -7.55
CA SER A 18 38.09 18.72 -8.05
C SER A 18 38.78 17.89 -6.96
N SER A 19 38.40 18.07 -5.68
CA SER A 19 39.07 17.39 -4.56
C SER A 19 38.72 15.91 -4.50
N THR A 20 39.74 15.05 -4.44
CA THR A 20 39.62 13.60 -4.24
C THR A 20 38.91 13.24 -2.93
N ARG A 21 38.86 14.14 -1.93
CA ARG A 21 38.08 13.91 -0.69
C ARG A 21 36.57 13.85 -0.94
N ARG A 22 36.06 14.44 -2.03
CA ARG A 22 34.66 14.29 -2.47
C ARG A 22 34.40 12.99 -3.23
N ALA A 23 35.44 12.23 -3.58
CA ALA A 23 35.33 11.00 -4.36
C ALA A 23 35.20 9.74 -3.49
N VAL A 24 35.26 9.85 -2.16
CA VAL A 24 35.01 8.70 -1.28
C VAL A 24 33.50 8.50 -1.16
N PRO A 25 32.97 7.32 -1.54
CA PRO A 25 31.56 7.01 -1.35
C PRO A 25 31.20 7.12 0.14
N ILE A 26 30.25 7.99 0.49
CA ILE A 26 29.73 8.13 1.86
C ILE A 26 28.75 7.00 2.24
N HIS A 27 28.42 6.13 1.30
CA HIS A 27 27.61 4.95 1.52
C HIS A 27 28.53 3.73 1.61
N PRO A 28 28.30 2.82 2.57
CA PRO A 28 28.97 1.54 2.56
C PRO A 28 28.75 0.89 1.19
N ILE A 29 29.82 0.32 0.63
CA ILE A 29 29.74 -0.43 -0.63
C ILE A 29 28.75 -1.57 -0.38
N VAL A 30 27.55 -1.43 -0.92
CA VAL A 30 26.52 -2.44 -0.81
C VAL A 30 27.01 -3.62 -1.64
N HIS A 31 27.23 -4.78 -1.02
CA HIS A 31 27.50 -6.00 -1.76
C HIS A 31 26.38 -6.17 -2.80
N GLU A 32 26.76 -6.43 -4.05
CA GLU A 32 25.81 -6.71 -5.12
C GLU A 32 24.84 -7.80 -4.63
N VAL A 33 23.58 -7.41 -4.43
CA VAL A 33 22.50 -8.35 -4.21
C VAL A 33 22.38 -9.13 -5.50
N LYS A 34 22.95 -10.34 -5.53
CA LYS A 34 22.71 -11.30 -6.61
C LYS A 34 21.22 -11.59 -6.61
N LEU A 35 20.48 -10.87 -7.45
CA LEU A 35 19.18 -11.31 -7.91
C LEU A 35 19.39 -12.73 -8.46
N PRO A 36 18.60 -13.74 -8.03
CA PRO A 36 18.73 -15.08 -8.55
C PRO A 36 18.59 -15.01 -10.08
N THR A 37 19.75 -15.09 -10.74
CA THR A 37 19.85 -15.12 -12.19
C THR A 37 19.45 -16.53 -12.56
N ALA A 38 18.24 -16.66 -13.08
CA ALA A 38 17.57 -17.92 -13.34
C ALA A 38 18.38 -18.78 -14.32
N ALA A 39 19.14 -19.71 -13.78
CA ALA A 39 19.46 -20.98 -14.41
C ALA A 39 18.85 -22.08 -13.52
N GLY A 40 17.52 -22.03 -13.37
CA GLY A 40 16.81 -23.00 -12.53
C GLY A 40 15.28 -22.85 -12.51
N ASP A 41 14.75 -21.63 -12.40
CA ASP A 41 13.29 -21.44 -12.29
C ASP A 41 12.80 -20.41 -13.31
N VAL A 42 12.05 -20.92 -14.27
CA VAL A 42 11.47 -20.17 -15.38
C VAL A 42 10.42 -19.22 -14.82
N LEU A 43 10.69 -17.92 -14.91
CA LEU A 43 9.70 -16.86 -14.83
C LEU A 43 8.88 -16.88 -16.14
N THR A 44 7.99 -17.86 -16.25
CA THR A 44 6.86 -17.81 -17.18
C THR A 44 5.67 -18.37 -16.43
N THR A 45 4.80 -17.50 -15.96
CA THR A 45 3.42 -17.42 -16.44
C THR A 45 2.72 -16.29 -15.71
N VAL A 46 2.34 -15.29 -16.49
CA VAL A 46 1.11 -14.55 -16.23
C VAL A 46 0.01 -15.60 -16.33
N GLY A 47 -0.40 -16.18 -15.22
CA GLY A 47 -1.29 -17.33 -15.23
C GLY A 47 -1.71 -17.70 -13.82
N SER A 48 -3.02 -17.78 -13.65
CA SER A 48 -3.75 -18.27 -12.49
C SER A 48 -3.36 -19.71 -12.11
N GLU A 49 -2.24 -19.89 -11.41
CA GLU A 49 -1.78 -21.19 -10.96
C GLU A 49 -1.68 -21.17 -9.43
N GLY A 50 -2.39 -22.11 -8.82
CA GLY A 50 -2.67 -22.16 -7.39
C GLY A 50 -1.44 -22.26 -6.49
N LEU A 51 -1.70 -22.00 -5.21
CA LEU A 51 -0.81 -22.20 -4.07
C LEU A 51 -0.02 -23.51 -4.22
N GLY A 52 1.24 -23.41 -4.65
CA GLY A 52 2.12 -24.55 -4.86
C GLY A 52 2.57 -25.15 -3.53
N LEU A 53 1.79 -26.09 -2.99
CA LEU A 53 2.21 -26.93 -1.87
C LEU A 53 3.22 -27.97 -2.39
N ARG A 54 4.52 -27.63 -2.43
CA ARG A 54 5.56 -28.62 -2.77
C ARG A 54 5.97 -29.37 -1.51
N VAL A 55 5.51 -30.61 -1.37
CA VAL A 55 5.96 -31.53 -0.33
C VAL A 55 7.26 -32.19 -0.80
N GLN A 56 8.37 -31.91 -0.14
CA GLN A 56 9.59 -32.72 -0.26
C GLN A 56 9.99 -33.21 1.13
N ASN A 57 10.19 -34.53 1.26
CA ASN A 57 10.76 -35.17 2.44
C ASN A 57 10.09 -34.80 3.78
N GLY A 58 8.75 -34.81 3.84
CA GLY A 58 8.01 -34.52 5.06
C GLY A 58 8.07 -33.05 5.52
N SER A 59 8.64 -32.15 4.71
CA SER A 59 8.70 -30.71 4.93
C SER A 59 7.86 -29.99 3.87
N VAL A 60 6.87 -29.22 4.33
CA VAL A 60 6.05 -28.34 3.48
C VAL A 60 6.81 -27.02 3.32
N SER A 61 7.42 -26.81 2.16
CA SER A 61 8.16 -25.58 1.90
C SER A 61 7.28 -24.61 1.10
N LEU A 62 6.76 -23.57 1.77
CA LEU A 62 6.02 -22.46 1.18
C LEU A 62 7.02 -21.56 0.43
N THR A 63 7.24 -21.78 -0.86
CA THR A 63 8.30 -21.07 -1.57
C THR A 63 8.03 -19.57 -1.78
N THR A 64 6.81 -19.05 -1.54
CA THR A 64 6.50 -17.64 -1.84
C THR A 64 5.41 -16.97 -0.99
N THR A 65 4.99 -17.51 0.17
CA THR A 65 3.96 -16.87 1.01
C THR A 65 4.54 -16.37 2.32
N LEU A 66 5.09 -15.16 2.30
CA LEU A 66 5.57 -14.45 3.48
C LEU A 66 4.39 -13.83 4.23
N ASN A 67 4.52 -13.73 5.56
CA ASN A 67 3.59 -12.97 6.38
C ASN A 67 3.66 -11.48 5.95
N PRO A 68 2.56 -10.83 5.56
CA PRO A 68 2.58 -9.47 5.03
C PRO A 68 2.98 -8.41 6.07
N ILE A 69 2.93 -8.73 7.36
CA ILE A 69 3.31 -7.83 8.45
C ILE A 69 4.78 -8.02 8.81
N THR A 70 5.24 -9.27 8.92
CA THR A 70 6.58 -9.58 9.45
C THR A 70 7.61 -9.88 8.35
N LEU A 71 7.16 -10.09 7.11
CA LEU A 71 7.95 -10.48 5.94
C LEU A 71 8.79 -11.75 6.18
N LYS A 72 8.40 -12.57 7.15
CA LYS A 72 8.99 -13.87 7.48
C LYS A 72 8.04 -14.99 7.04
N PRO A 73 8.53 -16.20 6.76
CA PRO A 73 7.66 -17.35 6.54
C PRO A 73 6.83 -17.61 7.81
N PHE A 74 5.59 -18.07 7.63
CA PHE A 74 4.71 -18.41 8.75
C PHE A 74 5.31 -19.52 9.60
N THR A 75 5.30 -19.32 10.91
CA THR A 75 5.66 -20.34 11.89
C THR A 75 4.48 -21.30 12.12
N ILE A 76 4.77 -22.52 12.57
CA ILE A 76 3.73 -23.54 12.83
C ILE A 76 2.75 -23.07 13.91
N GLU A 77 3.23 -22.32 14.90
CA GLU A 77 2.39 -21.74 15.96
C GLU A 77 1.42 -20.69 15.42
N GLU A 78 1.88 -19.81 14.53
CA GLU A 78 1.04 -18.83 13.86
C GLU A 78 -0.04 -19.51 13.01
N LEU A 79 0.31 -20.55 12.24
CA LEU A 79 -0.67 -21.29 11.43
C LEU A 79 -1.76 -21.96 12.28
N ARG A 80 -1.40 -22.45 13.47
CA ARG A 80 -2.37 -22.97 14.45
C ARG A 80 -3.26 -21.86 15.01
N SER A 81 -2.67 -20.71 15.35
CA SER A 81 -3.40 -19.55 15.86
C SER A 81 -4.41 -18.98 14.85
N TYR A 82 -4.07 -19.04 13.55
CA TYR A 82 -4.97 -18.66 12.45
C TYR A 82 -5.96 -19.77 12.06
N HIS A 83 -6.05 -20.85 12.85
CA HIS A 83 -6.99 -21.96 12.65
C HIS A 83 -6.93 -22.57 11.24
N LEU A 84 -5.73 -22.65 10.65
CA LEU A 84 -5.54 -23.18 9.30
C LEU A 84 -6.11 -24.61 9.17
N GLU A 85 -5.94 -25.44 10.20
CA GLU A 85 -6.45 -26.81 10.24
C GLU A 85 -7.97 -26.88 10.09
N ALA A 86 -8.71 -25.93 10.68
CA ALA A 86 -10.16 -25.85 10.55
C ALA A 86 -10.56 -25.41 9.14
N LEU A 87 -9.82 -24.44 8.58
CA LEU A 87 -10.08 -23.90 7.25
C LEU A 87 -9.83 -24.95 6.15
N VAL A 88 -8.76 -25.74 6.27
CA VAL A 88 -8.45 -26.86 5.36
C VAL A 88 -9.53 -27.95 5.44
N ARG A 89 -10.09 -28.20 6.63
CA ARG A 89 -11.22 -29.13 6.78
C ARG A 89 -12.50 -28.59 6.15
N GLN A 90 -12.76 -27.29 6.30
CA GLN A 90 -13.94 -26.62 5.76
C GLN A 90 -13.92 -26.55 4.23
N TYR A 91 -12.75 -26.32 3.65
CA TYR A 91 -12.53 -26.21 2.20
C TYR A 91 -11.56 -27.27 1.72
N SER A 92 -11.98 -28.52 1.82
CA SER A 92 -11.16 -29.70 1.49
C SER A 92 -10.91 -29.84 -0.02
N THR A 93 -11.78 -29.29 -0.86
CA THR A 93 -11.63 -29.29 -2.32
C THR A 93 -11.27 -27.90 -2.82
N SER A 94 -10.47 -27.85 -3.89
CA SER A 94 -10.10 -26.58 -4.55
C SER A 94 -11.34 -25.80 -5.01
N GLU A 95 -12.33 -26.50 -5.54
CA GLU A 95 -13.59 -25.89 -6.03
C GLU A 95 -14.39 -25.23 -4.90
N ALA A 96 -14.47 -25.88 -3.72
CA ALA A 96 -15.16 -25.29 -2.57
C ALA A 96 -14.44 -24.05 -2.06
N ALA A 97 -13.11 -24.04 -2.08
CA ALA A 97 -12.31 -22.87 -1.71
C ALA A 97 -12.52 -21.70 -2.68
N GLU A 98 -12.51 -21.96 -3.99
CA GLU A 98 -12.76 -20.92 -5.00
C GLU A 98 -14.18 -20.36 -4.90
N LYS A 99 -15.20 -21.22 -4.74
CA LYS A 99 -16.58 -20.76 -4.57
C LYS A 99 -16.76 -19.85 -3.36
N ALA A 100 -16.13 -20.18 -2.23
CA ALA A 100 -16.17 -19.33 -1.05
C ALA A 100 -15.49 -17.97 -1.28
N ARG A 101 -14.38 -17.95 -2.03
CA ARG A 101 -13.75 -16.69 -2.45
C ARG A 101 -14.65 -15.89 -3.38
N GLU A 102 -15.33 -16.52 -4.33
CA GLU A 102 -16.27 -15.85 -5.22
C GLU A 102 -17.46 -15.24 -4.46
N ASP A 103 -18.02 -15.99 -3.50
CA ASP A 103 -19.13 -15.51 -2.68
C ASP A 103 -18.71 -14.31 -1.83
N THR A 104 -17.56 -14.39 -1.16
CA THR A 104 -17.02 -13.24 -0.41
C THR A 104 -16.67 -12.05 -1.32
N ALA A 105 -16.14 -12.29 -2.52
CA ALA A 105 -15.88 -11.25 -3.49
C ALA A 105 -17.17 -10.57 -3.97
N ARG A 106 -18.26 -11.32 -4.12
CA ARG A 106 -19.58 -10.78 -4.47
C ARG A 106 -20.12 -9.89 -3.35
N ASP A 107 -20.01 -10.32 -2.11
CA ASP A 107 -20.44 -9.53 -0.95
C ASP A 107 -19.63 -8.23 -0.81
N LEU A 108 -18.32 -8.29 -1.00
CA LEU A 108 -17.46 -7.11 -0.99
C LEU A 108 -17.82 -6.13 -2.12
N ARG A 109 -18.08 -6.63 -3.33
CA ARG A 109 -18.54 -5.79 -4.45
C ARG A 109 -19.84 -5.08 -4.11
N LYS A 110 -20.81 -5.80 -3.54
CA LYS A 110 -22.08 -5.20 -3.11
C LYS A 110 -21.86 -4.09 -2.07
N MET A 111 -20.98 -4.31 -1.10
CA MET A 111 -20.65 -3.30 -0.09
C MET A 111 -20.01 -2.05 -0.72
N LEU A 112 -19.15 -2.20 -1.72
CA LEU A 112 -18.55 -1.08 -2.44
C LEU A 112 -19.60 -0.28 -3.21
N ASP A 113 -20.50 -0.95 -3.93
CA ASP A 113 -21.58 -0.31 -4.68
C ASP A 113 -22.53 0.47 -3.76
N ASP A 114 -22.90 -0.12 -2.62
CA ASP A 114 -23.75 0.54 -1.63
C ASP A 114 -23.07 1.75 -0.99
N ASN A 115 -21.75 1.68 -0.76
CA ASN A 115 -20.96 2.80 -0.26
C ASN A 115 -20.85 3.94 -1.29
N GLU A 116 -20.66 3.60 -2.57
CA GLU A 116 -20.65 4.57 -3.66
C GLU A 116 -22.00 5.30 -3.79
N ARG A 117 -23.11 4.55 -3.67
CA ARG A 117 -24.46 5.14 -3.66
C ARG A 117 -24.65 6.14 -2.52
N LYS A 118 -24.28 5.76 -1.30
CA LYS A 118 -24.38 6.64 -0.12
C LYS A 118 -23.51 7.88 -0.27
N SER A 119 -22.30 7.73 -0.81
CA SER A 119 -21.39 8.85 -1.04
C SER A 119 -21.99 9.86 -2.03
N LYS A 120 -22.58 9.39 -3.13
CA LYS A 120 -23.28 10.25 -4.11
C LYS A 120 -24.54 10.91 -3.56
N GLU A 121 -25.26 10.23 -2.68
CA GLU A 121 -26.43 10.81 -2.00
C GLU A 121 -26.03 11.95 -1.08
N ILE A 122 -25.00 11.75 -0.26
CA ILE A 122 -24.44 12.80 0.61
C ILE A 122 -23.96 14.00 -0.20
N GLU A 123 -23.28 13.77 -1.32
CA GLU A 123 -22.82 14.85 -2.20
C GLU A 123 -23.98 15.70 -2.72
N ARG A 124 -25.07 15.08 -3.19
CA ARG A 124 -26.27 15.80 -3.63
C ARG A 124 -26.91 16.60 -2.51
N ASP A 125 -27.05 16.00 -1.33
CA ASP A 125 -27.61 16.67 -0.15
C ASP A 125 -26.77 17.89 0.25
N MET A 126 -25.45 17.78 0.14
CA MET A 126 -24.52 18.88 0.42
C MET A 126 -24.68 20.02 -0.59
N ASP A 127 -24.76 19.70 -1.89
CA ASP A 127 -24.98 20.69 -2.95
C ASP A 127 -26.32 21.42 -2.78
N GLU A 128 -27.38 20.70 -2.42
CA GLU A 128 -28.69 21.29 -2.16
C GLU A 128 -28.66 22.23 -0.96
N LYS A 129 -28.02 21.81 0.13
CA LYS A 129 -27.81 22.67 1.31
C LYS A 129 -26.92 23.88 1.02
N GLU A 130 -25.96 23.76 0.12
CA GLU A 130 -25.17 24.91 -0.30
C GLU A 130 -25.98 25.90 -1.13
N LYS A 131 -26.81 25.41 -2.07
CA LYS A 131 -27.72 26.25 -2.85
C LYS A 131 -28.71 27.01 -1.96
N THR A 132 -29.29 26.36 -0.95
CA THR A 132 -30.20 27.04 -0.01
C THR A 132 -29.48 28.10 0.80
N ARG A 133 -28.30 27.78 1.35
CA ARG A 133 -27.47 28.76 2.07
C ARG A 133 -27.08 29.96 1.21
N GLU A 134 -26.77 29.76 -0.07
CA GLU A 134 -26.43 30.85 -0.98
C GLU A 134 -27.63 31.76 -1.26
N ILE A 135 -28.82 31.18 -1.45
CA ILE A 135 -30.06 31.96 -1.58
C ILE A 135 -30.32 32.76 -0.30
N GLU A 136 -30.22 32.14 0.87
CA GLU A 136 -30.38 32.81 2.16
C GLU A 136 -29.39 33.96 2.31
N ARG A 137 -28.10 33.74 2.01
CA ARG A 137 -27.07 34.80 2.03
C ARG A 137 -27.47 35.99 1.17
N LYS A 138 -27.96 35.75 -0.05
CA LYS A 138 -28.43 36.82 -0.94
C LYS A 138 -29.65 37.55 -0.38
N VAL A 139 -30.60 36.81 0.20
CA VAL A 139 -31.77 37.40 0.85
C VAL A 139 -31.36 38.28 2.04
N TYR A 140 -30.46 37.79 2.90
CA TYR A 140 -29.93 38.53 4.04
C TYR A 140 -29.16 39.77 3.60
N ALA A 141 -28.24 39.65 2.65
CA ALA A 141 -27.48 40.77 2.11
C ALA A 141 -28.40 41.85 1.52
N ARG A 142 -29.45 41.44 0.79
CA ARG A 142 -30.43 42.38 0.23
C ARG A 142 -31.29 43.07 1.29
N LYS A 143 -31.64 42.38 2.38
CA LYS A 143 -32.41 42.97 3.49
C LYS A 143 -31.55 43.97 4.28
N LEU A 144 -30.33 43.60 4.65
CA LEU A 144 -29.39 44.45 5.39
C LEU A 144 -28.90 45.64 4.56
N GLY A 145 -28.69 45.48 3.24
CA GLY A 145 -28.29 46.57 2.35
C GLY A 145 -29.41 47.56 2.00
N LYS A 146 -30.64 47.35 2.50
CA LYS A 146 -31.78 48.27 2.33
C LYS A 146 -32.18 49.00 3.61
N GLU A 147 -31.61 48.63 4.76
CA GLU A 147 -31.90 49.25 6.08
C GLU A 147 -30.77 50.18 6.58
N GLY A 148 -29.78 50.51 5.73
CA GLY A 148 -28.79 51.56 5.97
C GLY A 148 -28.99 52.75 5.04
#